data_AF-G4NT37-F1
#
_entry.id   AF-G4NT37-F1
#
_cell.length_a   1.000
_cell.length_b   1.000
_cell.length_c   1.000
_cell.angle_alpha   90.00
_cell.angle_beta   90.00
_cell.angle_gamma   90.00
#
_symmetry.space_group_name_H-M   'P 1'
#
loop_
_entity.id
_entity.type
_entity.pdbx_description
1 polymer ?
#
loop_
_entity_poly.entity_id
_entity_poly.type
_entity_poly.pdbx_seq_one_letter_code
_entity_poly.pdbx_strand_id
1 'polypeptide(L)'
;MTWTQFFVILLTALITAIMSNLFSFIKEKMIASSNTSSKYTEETLSKLYVPLYRLITKENYTLKGYDGLTPKTIFEMKKIIDQKPELCEPGLERLIAEMYEEALKLDGHYGTVHMKQGKKVDENGELYIYIINGFNTIRRNLGLPSERKKR
;
A
#
# COMPACT_ATOMS: atom_id res chain seq x y z
N MET A 1 -25.82 23.37 -54.25
CA MET A 1 -25.55 22.32 -53.25
C MET A 1 -26.32 21.09 -53.69
N THR A 2 -25.64 19.99 -54.01
CA THR A 2 -26.32 18.78 -54.50
C THR A 2 -26.90 18.00 -53.33
N TRP A 3 -28.03 17.30 -53.53
CA TRP A 3 -28.67 16.46 -52.51
C TRP A 3 -27.70 15.48 -51.85
N THR A 4 -26.73 14.98 -52.61
CA THR A 4 -25.64 14.12 -52.14
C THR A 4 -24.75 14.79 -51.08
N GLN A 5 -24.41 16.07 -51.23
CA GLN A 5 -23.63 16.81 -50.24
C GLN A 5 -24.38 16.99 -48.93
N PHE A 6 -25.70 17.21 -49.01
CA PHE A 6 -26.55 17.36 -47.83
C PHE A 6 -26.62 16.06 -47.01
N PHE A 7 -26.81 14.91 -47.69
CA PHE A 7 -26.80 13.60 -47.03
C PHE A 7 -25.44 13.27 -46.41
N VAL A 8 -24.33 13.59 -47.07
CA VAL A 8 -23.00 13.37 -46.52
C VAL A 8 -22.80 14.22 -45.27
N ILE A 9 -23.14 15.51 -45.29
CA ILE A 9 -23.01 16.39 -44.11
C ILE A 9 -23.87 15.88 -42.95
N LEU A 10 -25.12 15.50 -43.23
CA LEU A 10 -26.04 14.95 -42.23
C LEU A 10 -25.48 13.67 -41.61
N LEU A 11 -25.03 12.73 -42.44
CA LEU A 11 -24.48 11.46 -42.00
C LEU A 11 -23.19 11.66 -41.18
N THR A 12 -22.32 12.56 -41.62
CA THR A 12 -21.06 12.87 -40.92
C THR A 12 -21.33 13.51 -39.57
N ALA A 13 -22.29 14.44 -39.48
CA ALA A 13 -22.70 15.05 -38.22
C ALA A 13 -23.30 14.02 -37.25
N LEU A 14 -24.12 13.09 -37.77
CA LEU A 14 -24.76 12.05 -36.97
C LEU A 14 -23.74 11.03 -36.43
N ILE A 15 -22.80 10.60 -37.27
CA ILE A 15 -21.68 9.74 -36.86
C ILE A 15 -20.78 10.46 -35.85
N THR A 16 -20.47 11.74 -36.08
CA THR A 16 -19.64 12.54 -35.17
C THR A 16 -20.31 12.69 -33.80
N ALA A 17 -21.62 12.94 -33.77
CA ALA A 17 -22.39 13.03 -32.53
C ALA A 17 -22.39 11.70 -31.76
N ILE A 18 -22.62 10.57 -32.45
CA ILE A 18 -22.60 9.23 -31.83
C ILE A 18 -21.20 8.93 -31.28
N MET A 19 -20.16 9.14 -32.07
CA MET A 19 -18.78 8.87 -31.66
C MET A 19 -18.36 9.76 -30.50
N SER A 20 -18.70 11.05 -30.53
CA SER A 20 -18.39 11.99 -29.44
C SER A 20 -19.06 11.56 -28.13
N ASN A 21 -20.31 11.10 -28.19
CA ASN A 21 -21.03 10.66 -26.99
C ASN A 21 -20.44 9.35 -26.42
N LEU A 22 -20.06 8.42 -27.31
CA LEU A 22 -19.40 7.18 -26.91
C LEU A 22 -18.03 7.43 -26.26
N PHE A 23 -17.24 8.33 -26.84
CA PHE A 23 -15.94 8.73 -26.29
C PHE A 23 -16.08 9.41 -24.93
N SER A 24 -17.05 10.30 -24.77
CA SER A 24 -17.32 10.93 -23.46
C SER A 24 -17.68 9.89 -22.40
N PHE A 25 -18.56 8.94 -22.72
CA PHE A 25 -18.94 7.87 -21.79
C PHE A 25 -17.76 6.97 -21.39
N ILE A 26 -16.92 6.57 -22.34
CA ILE A 26 -15.71 5.77 -22.07
C ILE A 26 -14.74 6.55 -21.18
N LYS A 27 -14.53 7.83 -21.49
CA LYS A 27 -13.64 8.71 -20.72
C LYS A 27 -14.14 8.89 -19.28
N GLU A 28 -15.44 9.14 -19.08
CA GLU A 28 -16.04 9.25 -17.75
C GLU A 28 -15.87 7.97 -16.93
N LYS A 29 -16.11 6.81 -17.54
CA LYS A 29 -15.95 5.52 -16.86
C LYS A 29 -14.51 5.23 -16.49
N MET A 30 -13.56 5.59 -17.36
CA MET A 30 -12.12 5.47 -17.11
C MET A 30 -11.68 6.41 -15.97
N ILE A 31 -12.14 7.66 -15.98
CA ILE A 31 -11.86 8.65 -14.92
C ILE A 31 -12.43 8.17 -13.58
N ALA A 32 -13.69 7.71 -13.54
CA ALA A 32 -14.33 7.23 -12.31
C ALA A 32 -13.61 6.00 -11.72
N SER A 33 -13.17 5.08 -12.58
CA SER A 33 -12.37 3.92 -12.16
C SER A 33 -11.00 4.35 -11.63
N SER A 34 -10.32 5.28 -12.32
CA SER A 34 -9.03 5.82 -11.88
C SER A 34 -9.12 6.57 -10.55
N ASN A 35 -10.20 7.34 -10.33
CA ASN A 35 -10.43 8.07 -9.09
C ASN A 35 -10.68 7.12 -7.91
N THR A 36 -11.44 6.04 -8.11
CA THR A 36 -11.69 5.04 -7.08
C THR A 36 -10.40 4.28 -6.73
N SER A 37 -9.61 3.90 -7.73
CA SER A 37 -8.31 3.23 -7.53
C SER A 37 -7.29 4.14 -6.85
N SER A 38 -7.23 5.41 -7.25
CA SER A 38 -6.36 6.43 -6.63
C SER A 38 -6.75 6.65 -5.17
N LYS A 39 -8.04 6.76 -4.87
CA LYS A 39 -8.54 6.94 -3.50
C LYS A 39 -8.20 5.74 -2.61
N TYR A 40 -8.40 4.52 -3.12
CA TYR A 40 -7.97 3.32 -2.39
C TYR A 40 -6.46 3.33 -2.12
N THR A 41 -5.65 3.66 -3.13
CA THR A 41 -4.19 3.73 -3.01
C THR A 41 -3.74 4.79 -2.00
N GLU A 42 -4.40 5.94 -1.98
CA GLU A 42 -4.15 7.03 -1.03
C GLU A 42 -4.57 6.64 0.40
N GLU A 43 -5.70 5.96 0.56
CA GLU A 43 -6.13 5.44 1.85
C GLU A 43 -5.18 4.35 2.37
N THR A 44 -4.75 3.43 1.52
CA THR A 44 -3.74 2.41 1.87
C THR A 44 -2.40 3.06 2.25
N LEU A 45 -1.98 4.12 1.55
CA LEU A 45 -0.79 4.87 1.97
C LEU A 45 -0.96 5.50 3.34
N SER A 46 -2.00 6.31 3.51
CA SER A 46 -2.17 7.19 4.68
C SER A 46 -2.55 6.44 5.95
N LYS A 47 -3.42 5.43 5.84
CA LYS A 47 -4.01 4.72 6.99
C LYS A 47 -3.25 3.45 7.36
N LEU A 48 -2.51 2.83 6.43
CA LEU A 48 -1.78 1.58 6.67
C LEU A 48 -0.26 1.79 6.57
N TYR A 49 0.23 2.19 5.40
CA TYR A 49 1.67 2.18 5.15
C TYR A 49 2.44 3.29 5.86
N VAL A 50 1.88 4.50 5.98
CA VAL A 50 2.48 5.61 6.75
C VAL A 50 2.66 5.24 8.24
N PRO A 51 1.64 4.76 8.97
CA PRO A 51 1.83 4.41 10.37
C PRO A 51 2.80 3.23 10.55
N LEU A 52 2.73 2.20 9.70
CA LEU A 52 3.69 1.09 9.73
C LEU A 52 5.12 1.56 9.47
N TYR A 53 5.33 2.40 8.46
CA TYR A 53 6.63 2.99 8.13
C TYR A 53 7.20 3.81 9.30
N ARG A 54 6.35 4.61 9.98
CA ARG A 54 6.77 5.39 11.14
C ARG A 54 7.21 4.49 12.30
N LEU A 55 6.54 3.37 12.54
CA LEU A 55 6.92 2.43 13.59
C LEU A 55 8.30 1.82 13.32
N ILE A 56 8.53 1.30 12.12
CA ILE A 56 9.83 0.67 11.78
C ILE A 56 11.01 1.65 11.76
N THR A 57 10.77 2.92 11.43
CA THR A 57 11.86 3.92 11.32
C THR A 57 12.16 4.62 12.62
N LYS A 58 11.19 4.70 13.56
CA LYS A 58 11.36 5.34 14.86
C LYS A 58 12.32 4.58 15.78
N GLU A 59 12.37 3.25 15.68
CA GLU A 59 13.06 2.41 16.69
C GLU A 59 14.35 1.72 16.19
N ASN A 60 14.64 1.70 14.87
CA ASN A 60 15.59 0.71 14.33
C ASN A 60 16.79 1.23 13.54
N TYR A 61 17.09 2.53 13.55
CA TYR A 61 18.34 3.00 12.95
C TYR A 61 19.44 3.15 14.00
N THR A 62 20.13 2.05 14.30
CA THR A 62 21.38 2.08 15.07
C THR A 62 22.57 2.34 14.13
N LEU A 63 23.69 2.81 14.66
CA LEU A 63 24.96 2.95 13.89
C LEU A 63 25.43 1.63 13.25
N LYS A 64 24.91 0.48 13.69
CA LYS A 64 25.24 -0.86 13.18
C LYS A 64 24.29 -1.36 12.07
N GLY A 65 23.29 -0.56 11.70
CA GLY A 65 22.24 -0.95 10.77
C GLY A 65 20.97 -1.42 11.47
N TYR A 66 20.20 -2.24 10.75
CA TYR A 66 18.94 -2.78 11.23
C TYR A 66 19.18 -3.90 12.23
N ASP A 67 18.54 -3.80 13.39
CA ASP A 67 18.81 -4.66 14.56
C ASP A 67 17.58 -5.51 14.94
N GLY A 68 16.56 -5.58 14.08
CA GLY A 68 15.27 -6.22 14.37
C GLY A 68 14.27 -5.28 15.07
N LEU A 69 13.04 -5.77 15.22
CA LEU A 69 11.89 -5.09 15.83
C LEU A 69 11.65 -5.56 17.27
N THR A 70 11.08 -4.70 18.11
CA THR A 70 10.69 -5.13 19.46
C THR A 70 9.31 -5.81 19.40
N PRO A 71 8.99 -6.74 20.33
CA PRO A 71 7.66 -7.31 20.44
C PRO A 71 6.55 -6.25 20.52
N LYS A 72 6.80 -5.16 21.25
CA LYS A 72 5.89 -4.03 21.34
C LYS A 72 5.60 -3.40 19.98
N THR A 73 6.64 -3.17 19.16
CA THR A 73 6.48 -2.61 17.82
C THR A 73 5.59 -3.51 16.96
N ILE A 74 5.77 -4.83 17.03
CA ILE A 74 4.95 -5.79 16.30
C ILE A 74 3.50 -5.80 16.79
N PHE A 75 3.27 -5.72 18.10
CA PHE A 75 1.91 -5.63 18.64
C PHE A 75 1.18 -4.38 18.16
N GLU A 76 1.89 -3.25 18.08
CA GLU A 76 1.34 -2.01 17.51
C GLU A 76 1.04 -2.15 16.01
N MET A 77 1.89 -2.83 15.25
CA MET A 77 1.63 -3.13 13.83
C MET A 77 0.41 -4.03 13.64
N LYS A 78 0.30 -5.10 14.43
CA LYS A 78 -0.84 -6.02 14.39
C LYS A 78 -2.15 -5.29 14.66
N LYS A 79 -2.15 -4.38 15.64
CA LYS A 79 -3.29 -3.51 15.93
C LYS A 79 -3.67 -2.61 14.74
N ILE A 80 -2.70 -2.06 14.01
CA ILE A 80 -2.97 -1.21 12.84
C ILE A 80 -3.65 -2.03 11.73
N ILE A 81 -3.15 -3.22 11.41
CA ILE A 81 -3.73 -4.04 10.35
C ILE A 81 -5.13 -4.55 10.73
N ASP A 82 -5.35 -4.89 12.00
CA ASP A 82 -6.65 -5.40 12.48
C ASP A 82 -7.74 -4.32 12.47
N GLN A 83 -7.37 -3.04 12.54
CA GLN A 83 -8.32 -1.94 12.41
C GLN A 83 -8.78 -1.71 10.97
N LYS A 84 -8.01 -2.18 9.98
CA LYS A 84 -8.19 -1.93 8.54
C LYS A 84 -7.79 -3.14 7.69
N PRO A 85 -8.40 -4.32 7.89
CA PRO A 85 -8.04 -5.52 7.12
C PRO A 85 -8.29 -5.32 5.62
N GLU A 86 -9.24 -4.50 5.22
CA GLU A 86 -9.58 -4.21 3.82
C GLU A 86 -8.48 -3.49 3.03
N LEU A 87 -7.55 -2.84 3.74
CA LEU A 87 -6.41 -2.13 3.15
C LEU A 87 -5.14 -2.98 3.17
N CYS A 88 -5.14 -4.09 3.91
CA CYS A 88 -3.98 -4.93 4.12
C CYS A 88 -3.88 -5.99 3.02
N GLU A 89 -2.73 -6.05 2.37
CA GLU A 89 -2.49 -7.12 1.40
C GLU A 89 -2.15 -8.44 2.12
N PRO A 90 -2.53 -9.60 1.58
CA PRO A 90 -2.33 -10.90 2.24
C PRO A 90 -0.87 -11.20 2.60
N GLY A 91 0.08 -10.70 1.80
CA GLY A 91 1.51 -10.88 2.06
C GLY A 91 1.98 -10.15 3.32
N LEU A 92 1.53 -8.91 3.50
CA LEU A 92 1.83 -8.10 4.68
C LEU A 92 1.17 -8.68 5.93
N GLU A 93 -0.10 -9.07 5.81
CA GLU A 93 -0.85 -9.68 6.91
C GLU A 93 -0.16 -10.94 7.42
N ARG A 94 0.24 -11.83 6.51
CA ARG A 94 0.95 -13.06 6.85
C ARG A 94 2.28 -12.77 7.56
N LEU A 95 3.09 -11.87 7.03
CA LEU A 95 4.38 -11.52 7.64
C LEU A 95 4.21 -10.93 9.05
N ILE A 96 3.25 -10.02 9.24
CA ILE A 96 2.97 -9.45 10.56
C ILE A 96 2.44 -10.53 11.52
N ALA A 97 1.61 -11.46 11.05
CA ALA A 97 1.11 -12.56 11.88
C ALA A 97 2.24 -13.51 12.32
N GLU A 98 3.13 -13.90 11.40
CA GLU A 98 4.32 -14.72 11.70
C GLU A 98 5.19 -14.03 12.76
N MET A 99 5.50 -12.74 12.56
CA MET A 99 6.28 -11.96 13.54
C MET A 99 5.55 -11.76 14.88
N TYR A 100 4.22 -11.68 14.86
CA TYR A 100 3.40 -11.52 16.06
C TYR A 100 3.43 -12.79 16.92
N GLU A 101 3.37 -13.98 16.31
CA GLU A 101 3.54 -15.23 17.03
C GLU A 101 4.93 -15.35 17.66
N GLU A 102 5.98 -14.95 16.95
CA GLU A 102 7.33 -14.87 17.50
C GLU A 102 7.42 -13.88 18.66
N ALA A 103 6.82 -12.70 18.52
CA ALA A 103 6.77 -11.68 19.56
C ALA A 103 6.06 -12.20 20.82
N LEU A 104 4.94 -12.92 20.70
CA LEU A 104 4.25 -13.52 21.85
C LEU A 104 5.11 -14.58 22.55
N LYS A 105 5.86 -15.39 21.78
CA LYS A 105 6.81 -16.36 22.33
C LYS A 105 7.97 -15.69 23.04
N LEU A 106 8.34 -14.45 22.68
CA LEU A 106 9.43 -13.67 23.26
C LEU A 106 9.01 -12.71 24.38
N ASP A 107 7.71 -12.43 24.55
CA ASP A 107 7.18 -11.57 25.62
C ASP A 107 6.63 -12.36 26.83
N GLY A 108 6.58 -13.69 26.71
CA GLY A 108 6.37 -14.59 27.86
C GLY A 108 4.94 -15.05 28.02
N HIS A 109 4.07 -14.64 27.09
CA HIS A 109 2.68 -15.03 27.03
C HIS A 109 2.46 -16.55 26.88
N TYR A 110 3.49 -17.31 26.47
CA TYR A 110 3.45 -18.78 26.34
C TYR A 110 4.18 -19.56 27.45
N GLY A 111 4.51 -18.93 28.59
CA GLY A 111 4.82 -19.65 29.82
C GLY A 111 6.12 -20.47 29.86
N THR A 112 7.06 -20.27 28.93
CA THR A 112 8.39 -20.91 29.01
C THR A 112 9.43 -19.97 29.62
N VAL A 113 10.00 -20.48 30.70
CA VAL A 113 11.06 -19.91 31.54
C VAL A 113 12.28 -19.54 30.67
N HIS A 114 12.94 -18.41 31.02
CA HIS A 114 14.16 -17.84 30.42
C HIS A 114 13.97 -16.77 29.32
N MET A 115 13.30 -15.67 29.64
CA MET A 115 13.32 -14.50 28.75
C MET A 115 14.54 -13.63 28.98
N LYS A 116 15.47 -13.69 28.02
CA LYS A 116 16.50 -12.68 27.84
C LYS A 116 15.80 -11.37 27.46
N GLN A 117 15.75 -10.42 28.40
CA GLN A 117 15.35 -9.04 28.10
C GLN A 117 16.14 -8.53 26.88
N GLY A 118 15.45 -7.95 25.90
CA GLY A 118 16.06 -7.33 24.72
C GLY A 118 16.19 -8.21 23.48
N LYS A 119 15.61 -9.41 23.45
CA LYS A 119 15.54 -10.18 22.19
C LYS A 119 14.52 -9.54 21.24
N LYS A 120 14.91 -9.38 19.98
CA LYS A 120 14.13 -8.74 18.93
C LYS A 120 13.59 -9.80 17.97
N VAL A 121 12.53 -9.44 17.24
CA VAL A 121 11.97 -10.22 16.12
C VAL A 121 12.40 -9.59 14.79
N ASP A 122 12.14 -10.27 13.68
CA ASP A 122 12.53 -9.80 12.34
C ASP A 122 14.04 -9.52 12.25
N GLU A 123 14.93 -10.35 12.81
CA GLU A 123 16.40 -10.10 12.77
C GLU A 123 16.95 -10.06 11.32
N ASN A 124 16.30 -10.77 10.40
CA ASN A 124 16.59 -10.79 8.95
C ASN A 124 16.08 -9.54 8.22
N GLY A 125 15.22 -8.73 8.84
CA GLY A 125 14.66 -7.51 8.25
C GLY A 125 13.70 -7.76 7.10
N GLU A 126 13.08 -8.93 7.03
CA GLU A 126 12.11 -9.24 5.99
C GLU A 126 10.88 -8.34 6.09
N LEU A 127 10.31 -8.18 7.29
CA LEU A 127 9.17 -7.30 7.50
C LEU A 127 9.55 -5.83 7.30
N TYR A 128 10.72 -5.42 7.80
CA TYR A 128 11.28 -4.10 7.55
C TYR A 128 11.37 -3.79 6.04
N ILE A 129 12.04 -4.65 5.28
CA ILE A 129 12.24 -4.48 3.84
C ILE A 129 10.89 -4.47 3.11
N TYR A 130 9.96 -5.33 3.51
CA TYR A 130 8.63 -5.40 2.92
C TYR A 130 7.89 -4.07 3.08
N ILE A 131 7.81 -3.54 4.29
CA ILE A 131 7.10 -2.28 4.58
C ILE A 131 7.76 -1.10 3.86
N ILE A 132 9.10 -1.01 3.86
CA ILE A 132 9.83 0.06 3.15
C ILE A 132 9.56 0.00 1.64
N ASN A 133 9.61 -1.20 1.05
CA ASN A 133 9.37 -1.36 -0.39
C ASN A 133 7.92 -1.07 -0.75
N GLY A 134 6.96 -1.55 0.05
CA GLY A 134 5.53 -1.28 -0.16
C GLY A 134 5.21 0.21 -0.04
N PHE A 135 5.70 0.88 1.01
CA PHE A 135 5.55 2.32 1.19
C PHE A 135 6.08 3.11 -0.01
N ASN A 136 7.30 2.80 -0.47
CA ASN A 136 7.89 3.48 -1.62
C ASN A 136 7.16 3.17 -2.93
N THR A 137 6.68 1.94 -3.11
CA THR A 137 5.92 1.55 -4.30
C THR A 137 4.61 2.31 -4.39
N ILE A 138 3.86 2.36 -3.29
CA ILE A 138 2.59 3.09 -3.23
C ILE A 138 2.81 4.59 -3.45
N ARG A 139 3.87 5.18 -2.87
CA ARG A 139 4.24 6.58 -3.14
C ARG A 139 4.51 6.84 -4.62
N ARG A 140 5.26 5.96 -5.30
CA ARG A 140 5.52 6.09 -6.75
C ARG A 140 4.22 5.99 -7.56
N ASN A 141 3.32 5.08 -7.19
CA ASN A 141 2.02 4.93 -7.85
C ASN A 141 1.16 6.20 -7.73
N LEU A 142 1.33 6.96 -6.64
CA LEU A 142 0.68 8.26 -6.42
C LEU A 142 1.48 9.45 -6.97
N GLY A 143 2.58 9.22 -7.70
CA GLY A 143 3.44 10.29 -8.23
C GLY A 143 4.24 11.05 -7.16
N LEU A 144 4.32 10.51 -5.94
CA LEU A 144 5.07 11.12 -4.84
C LEU A 144 6.56 10.74 -4.90
N PRO A 145 7.46 11.59 -4.38
CA PRO A 145 8.88 11.24 -4.25
C PRO A 145 9.03 9.95 -3.44
N SER A 146 9.91 9.04 -3.87
CA SER A 146 10.25 7.84 -3.10
C SER A 146 11.69 7.93 -2.58
N GLU A 147 11.96 7.30 -1.46
CA GLU A 147 13.31 7.26 -0.91
C GLU A 147 14.20 6.45 -1.85
N ARG A 148 15.38 6.99 -2.18
CA ARG A 148 16.36 6.24 -2.98
C ARG A 148 16.83 5.05 -2.16
N LYS A 149 16.71 3.85 -2.75
CA LYS A 149 17.34 2.62 -2.22
C LYS A 149 18.82 2.94 -2.02
N LYS A 150 19.29 3.08 -0.77
CA LYS A 150 20.72 3.13 -0.49
C LYS A 150 21.26 1.75 -0.86
N ARG A 151 22.15 1.72 -1.87
CA ARG A 151 22.91 0.54 -2.27
C ARG A 151 23.96 0.24 -1.22
#